data_AF-A0A9W8IVW4-F1
#
_entry.id   AF-A0A9W8IVW4-F1
#
_cell.length_a   1.000
_cell.length_b   1.000
_cell.length_c   1.000
_cell.angle_alpha   90.00
_cell.angle_beta   90.00
_cell.angle_gamma   90.00
#
_symmetry.space_group_name_H-M   'P 1'
#
loop_
_entity.id
_entity.type
_entity.pdbx_description
1 polymer ?
#
loop_
_entity_poly.entity_id
_entity_poly.type
_entity_poly.pdbx_seq_one_letter_code
_entity_poly.pdbx_strand_id
1 'polypeptide(L)'
;MSDGSCMKFNNATQQIFKGTVRPVVVVQETNDYEGRWFAEAMLIDHSRSNLVFLVGQGSATKKREAKDIAAKCGFEWLCSQYPEVDLSGV
;
A
#
# COMPACT_ATOMS: atom_id res chain seq x y z
N MET A 1 -18.30 9.50 0.87
CA MET A 1 -16.87 9.66 0.51
C MET A 1 -16.14 8.58 1.29
N SER A 2 -15.86 7.43 0.67
CA SER A 2 -15.18 6.33 1.36
C SER A 2 -13.69 6.66 1.47
N ASP A 3 -13.16 6.63 2.67
CA ASP A 3 -11.72 6.73 2.91
C ASP A 3 -11.01 5.63 2.08
N GLY A 4 -10.26 6.05 1.05
CA GLY A 4 -9.73 5.15 0.01
C GLY A 4 -8.67 4.18 0.53
N SER A 5 -8.37 3.11 -0.22
CA SER A 5 -7.47 2.03 0.23
C SER A 5 -6.09 2.52 0.66
N CYS A 6 -5.59 3.61 0.06
CA CYS A 6 -4.36 4.28 0.49
C CYS A 6 -4.43 4.81 1.93
N MET A 7 -5.58 5.32 2.37
CA MET A 7 -5.76 5.83 3.73
C MET A 7 -5.78 4.69 4.73
N LYS A 8 -6.51 3.61 4.42
CA LYS A 8 -6.55 2.39 5.25
C LYS A 8 -5.16 1.79 5.43
N PHE A 9 -4.45 1.62 4.32
CA PHE A 9 -3.06 1.14 4.32
C PHE A 9 -2.15 2.04 5.17
N ASN A 10 -2.30 3.37 5.04
CA ASN A 10 -1.51 4.31 5.82
C ASN A 10 -1.78 4.19 7.32
N ASN A 11 -3.05 4.24 7.71
CA ASN A 11 -3.46 4.22 9.11
C ASN A 11 -3.10 2.88 9.77
N ALA A 12 -3.27 1.75 9.07
CA ALA A 12 -2.87 0.43 9.55
C ALA A 12 -1.35 0.37 9.80
N THR A 13 -0.56 0.89 8.87
CA THR A 13 0.90 0.97 9.02
C THR A 13 1.28 1.81 10.25
N GLN A 14 0.63 2.96 10.46
CA GLN A 14 0.89 3.78 11.64
C GLN A 14 0.52 3.07 12.95
N GLN A 15 -0.57 2.31 12.96
CA GLN A 15 -1.02 1.59 14.15
C GLN A 15 -0.08 0.43 14.52
N ILE A 16 0.39 -0.34 13.53
CA ILE A 16 1.30 -1.47 13.75
C ILE A 16 2.70 -0.99 14.13
N PHE A 17 3.27 -0.07 13.35
CA PHE A 17 4.69 0.26 13.43
C PHE A 17 4.98 1.57 14.17
N LYS A 18 3.96 2.32 14.59
CA LYS A 18 4.11 3.56 15.40
C LYS A 18 5.15 4.54 14.84
N GLY A 19 5.21 4.67 13.51
CA GLY A 19 6.11 5.58 12.80
C GLY A 19 7.53 5.07 12.54
N THR A 20 7.87 3.84 12.95
CA THR A 20 9.17 3.22 12.65
C THR A 20 9.38 3.00 11.14
N VAL A 21 8.33 2.62 10.43
CA VAL A 21 8.30 2.54 8.96
C VAL A 21 7.23 3.47 8.40
N ARG A 22 7.38 3.85 7.13
CA ARG A 22 6.41 4.67 6.41
C ARG A 22 5.82 3.89 5.23
N PRO A 23 4.49 3.95 5.04
CA PRO A 23 3.86 3.38 3.87
C PRO A 23 4.03 4.31 2.66
N VAL A 24 4.38 3.75 1.51
CA VAL A 24 4.48 4.47 0.24
C VAL A 24 3.80 3.66 -0.86
N VAL A 25 3.04 4.35 -1.71
CA VAL A 25 2.50 3.75 -2.94
C VAL A 25 3.11 4.46 -4.14
N VAL A 26 4.06 3.80 -4.78
CA VAL A 26 4.67 4.26 -6.03
C VAL A 26 3.85 3.74 -7.20
N VAL A 27 3.73 4.55 -8.24
CA VAL A 27 3.02 4.18 -9.46
C VAL A 27 3.85 4.61 -10.66
N GLN A 28 3.97 3.72 -11.63
CA GLN A 28 4.69 3.93 -12.88
C GLN A 28 3.81 3.53 -14.06
N GLU A 29 4.06 4.17 -15.19
CA GLU A 29 3.47 3.79 -16.46
C GLU A 29 4.30 2.65 -17.07
N THR A 30 3.63 1.68 -17.67
CA THR A 30 4.24 0.53 -18.34
C THR A 30 3.89 0.54 -19.83
N ASN A 31 4.56 -0.33 -20.60
CA ASN A 31 4.25 -0.52 -22.02
C ASN A 31 3.11 -1.53 -22.26
N ASP A 32 2.49 -2.04 -21.19
CA ASP A 32 1.34 -2.94 -21.30
C ASP A 32 0.07 -2.12 -21.53
N TYR A 33 -0.69 -2.41 -22.60
CA TYR A 33 -1.92 -1.69 -22.89
C TYR A 33 -3.04 -2.00 -21.89
N GLU A 34 -3.15 -3.24 -21.44
CA GLU A 34 -4.19 -3.68 -20.50
C GLU A 34 -3.81 -3.30 -19.06
N GLY A 35 -2.50 -3.33 -18.74
CA GLY A 35 -1.90 -2.97 -17.46
C GLY A 35 -1.10 -1.67 -17.46
N ARG A 36 -1.56 -0.64 -18.20
CA ARG A 36 -0.81 0.61 -18.46
C ARG A 36 -0.22 1.28 -17.23
N TRP A 37 -0.91 1.19 -16.09
CA TRP A 37 -0.39 1.67 -14.82
C TRP A 37 -0.10 0.50 -13.90
N PHE A 38 1.13 0.47 -13.39
CA PHE A 38 1.56 -0.46 -12.36
C PHE A 38 1.90 0.29 -11.09
N ALA A 39 1.44 -0.22 -9.94
CA ALA A 39 1.68 0.39 -8.64
C ALA A 39 2.17 -0.64 -7.63
N GLU A 40 2.99 -0.16 -6.70
CA GLU A 40 3.59 -0.94 -5.63
C GLU A 40 3.37 -0.24 -4.29
N ALA A 41 2.81 -0.98 -3.33
CA ALA A 41 2.69 -0.58 -1.94
C ALA A 41 3.89 -1.14 -1.17
N MET A 42 4.63 -0.24 -0.53
CA MET A 42 5.90 -0.51 0.12
C MET A 42 5.92 0.06 1.53
N LEU A 43 6.66 -0.60 2.41
CA LEU A 43 7.08 -0.08 3.71
C LEU A 43 8.56 0.31 3.60
N ILE A 44 8.86 1.59 3.82
CA ILE A 44 10.22 2.13 3.82
C ILE A 44 10.63 2.52 5.23
N ASP A 45 11.93 2.53 5.49
CA ASP A 45 12.47 2.98 6.77
C ASP A 45 12.25 4.49 6.98
N HIS A 46 12.51 4.96 8.20
CA HIS A 46 12.34 6.39 8.52
C HIS A 46 13.28 7.30 7.71
N SER A 47 14.42 6.76 7.25
CA SER A 47 15.39 7.47 6.40
C SER A 47 14.92 7.64 4.95
N ARG A 48 13.80 7.01 4.58
CA ARG A 48 13.22 6.98 3.24
C ARG A 48 14.15 6.44 2.16
N SER A 49 15.18 5.72 2.58
CA SER A 49 16.25 5.30 1.68
C SER A 49 16.24 3.79 1.46
N ASN A 50 15.69 3.03 2.41
CA ASN A 50 15.68 1.58 2.34
C ASN A 50 14.25 1.03 2.27
N LEU A 51 13.99 0.23 1.24
CA LEU A 51 12.83 -0.64 1.19
C LEU A 51 12.94 -1.68 2.30
N VAL A 52 11.97 -1.71 3.20
CA VAL A 52 11.87 -2.73 4.24
C VAL A 52 11.05 -3.91 3.71
N PHE A 53 9.86 -3.62 3.17
CA PHE A 53 8.97 -4.63 2.61
C PHE A 53 8.22 -4.11 1.39
N LEU A 54 8.06 -4.97 0.38
CA LEU A 54 7.06 -4.83 -0.68
C LEU A 54 5.84 -5.64 -0.25
N VAL A 55 4.69 -4.97 -0.05
CA VAL A 55 3.52 -5.55 0.63
C VAL A 55 2.28 -5.64 -0.25
N GLY A 56 2.29 -4.98 -1.41
CA GLY A 56 1.19 -5.06 -2.37
C GLY A 56 1.59 -4.56 -3.73
N GLN A 57 0.97 -5.11 -4.77
CA GLN A 57 1.18 -4.70 -6.16
C GLN A 57 -0.17 -4.70 -6.88
N GLY A 58 -0.28 -3.90 -7.93
CA GLY A 58 -1.50 -3.83 -8.73
C GLY A 58 -1.27 -3.17 -10.08
N SER A 59 -1.97 -3.65 -11.10
CA SER A 59 -2.00 -3.04 -12.42
C SER A 59 -3.42 -2.69 -12.84
N ALA A 60 -3.58 -1.60 -13.58
CA ALA A 60 -4.85 -1.20 -14.15
C ALA A 60 -4.67 -0.28 -15.35
N THR A 61 -5.72 -0.13 -16.15
CA THR A 61 -5.77 0.85 -17.24
C THR A 61 -5.76 2.31 -16.72
N LYS A 62 -6.15 2.53 -15.46
CA LYS A 62 -6.19 3.84 -14.80
C LYS A 62 -5.22 3.91 -13.63
N LYS A 63 -4.43 5.00 -13.57
CA LYS A 63 -3.46 5.28 -12.50
C LYS A 63 -4.03 5.18 -11.09
N ARG A 64 -5.22 5.75 -10.87
CA ARG A 64 -5.88 5.75 -9.55
C ARG A 64 -6.27 4.34 -9.12
N GLU A 65 -6.70 3.51 -10.06
CA GLU A 65 -7.14 2.15 -9.81
C GLU A 65 -5.96 1.24 -9.48
N ALA A 66 -4.86 1.34 -10.23
CA ALA A 66 -3.62 0.61 -9.92
C ALA A 66 -3.13 0.91 -8.49
N LYS A 67 -3.15 2.20 -8.10
CA LYS A 67 -2.81 2.63 -6.74
C LYS A 67 -3.75 2.05 -5.68
N ASP A 68 -5.05 2.05 -5.95
CA ASP A 68 -6.05 1.55 -5.01
C ASP A 68 -5.92 0.03 -4.83
N ILE A 69 -5.68 -0.73 -5.91
CA ILE A 69 -5.39 -2.16 -5.87
C ILE A 69 -4.13 -2.43 -5.04
N ALA A 70 -3.01 -1.77 -5.36
CA ALA A 70 -1.76 -1.99 -4.63
C ALA A 70 -1.89 -1.67 -3.13
N ALA A 71 -2.57 -0.57 -2.79
CA ALA A 71 -2.81 -0.18 -1.40
C ALA A 71 -3.76 -1.16 -0.68
N LYS A 72 -4.81 -1.65 -1.36
CA LYS A 72 -5.71 -2.66 -0.82
C LYS A 72 -4.95 -3.95 -0.51
N CYS A 73 -4.14 -4.44 -1.45
CA CYS A 73 -3.29 -5.61 -1.23
C CYS A 73 -2.32 -5.39 -0.06
N GLY A 74 -1.71 -4.20 0.04
CA GLY A 74 -0.86 -3.84 1.17
C GLY A 74 -1.59 -3.87 2.51
N PHE A 75 -2.82 -3.36 2.57
CA PHE A 75 -3.65 -3.42 3.77
C PHE A 75 -4.02 -4.86 4.15
N GLU A 76 -4.47 -5.66 3.19
CA GLU A 76 -4.81 -7.07 3.42
C GLU A 76 -3.59 -7.89 3.87
N TRP A 77 -2.40 -7.60 3.31
CA TRP A 77 -1.15 -8.19 3.76
C TRP A 77 -0.87 -7.84 5.22
N LEU A 78 -0.99 -6.57 5.62
CA LEU A 78 -0.82 -6.15 7.02
C LEU A 78 -1.79 -6.86 7.96
N CYS A 79 -3.07 -6.95 7.59
CA CYS A 79 -4.06 -7.69 8.36
C CYS A 79 -3.68 -9.17 8.53
N SER A 80 -3.09 -9.79 7.50
CA SER A 80 -2.65 -11.19 7.56
C SER A 80 -1.41 -11.41 8.43
N GLN A 81 -0.48 -10.45 8.44
CA GLN A 81 0.77 -10.57 9.19
C GLN A 81 0.63 -10.20 10.66
N TYR A 82 -0.36 -9.35 11.00
CA TYR A 82 -0.60 -8.84 12.35
C TYR A 82 -2.05 -9.08 12.79
N PRO A 83 -2.52 -10.36 12.82
CA PRO A 83 -3.91 -10.68 13.15
C PRO A 83 -4.31 -10.29 14.58
N GLU A 84 -3.34 -10.07 15.47
CA GLU A 84 -3.54 -9.62 16.84
C GLU A 84 -3.81 -8.11 16.98
N VAL A 85 -3.56 -7.32 15.93
CA VAL A 85 -3.80 -5.88 15.93
C VAL A 85 -5.21 -5.62 15.38
N ASP A 86 -6.06 -4.97 16.17
CA ASP A 86 -7.39 -4.58 15.70
C ASP A 86 -7.31 -3.42 14.70
N LEU A 87 -7.49 -3.75 13.42
CA LEU A 87 -7.52 -2.81 12.29
C LEU A 87 -8.94 -2.57 11.76
N SER A 88 -9.98 -2.93 12.52
CA SER A 88 -11.38 -2.78 12.07
C SER A 88 -11.83 -1.32 11.99
N GLY A 89 -11.22 -0.44 12.78
CA GLY A 89 -11.50 1.01 12.82
C GLY A 89 -10.76 1.86 11.80
N VAL A 90 -10.21 1.24 10.75
CA VAL A 90 -9.20 1.83 9.85
C VAL A 90 -9.69 2.04 8.42
#